data_AF-A0A699QPL4-F1
#
_entry.id   AF-A0A699QPL4-F1
#
_cell.length_a   1.000
_cell.length_b   1.000
_cell.length_c   1.000
_cell.angle_alpha   90.00
_cell.angle_beta   90.00
_cell.angle_gamma   90.00
#
_symmetry.space_group_name_H-M   'P 1'
#
loop_
_entity.id
_entity.type
_entity.pdbx_description
1 polymer ?
#
loop_
_entity_poly.entity_id
_entity_poly.type
_entity_poly.pdbx_seq_one_letter_code
_entity_poly.pdbx_strand_id
1 'polypeptide(L)'
;MIIVLKWIYKVKLDEYGDVLKNKARLVAKGYRQEEGINFEESFAPVARIKAICIFIANAASRNMTVYQMDVNTAFLNGELKEEVYVSQPEGFVDPDHP
;
A
#
# COMPACT_ATOMS: atom_id res chain seq x y z
N MET A 1 -19.10 -6.59 5.36
CA MET A 1 -18.54 -7.24 4.13
C MET A 1 -17.40 -8.18 4.54
N ILE A 2 -17.31 -9.41 4.00
CA ILE A 2 -16.16 -10.32 4.27
C ILE A 2 -15.12 -10.20 3.15
N ILE A 3 -13.92 -9.72 3.48
CA ILE A 3 -12.80 -9.57 2.55
C ILE A 3 -11.96 -10.84 2.54
N VAL A 4 -11.71 -11.38 1.35
CA VAL A 4 -10.87 -12.58 1.21
C VAL A 4 -9.40 -12.20 1.35
N LEU A 5 -8.65 -12.95 2.16
CA LEU A 5 -7.23 -12.75 2.36
C LEU A 5 -6.37 -13.62 1.43
N LYS A 6 -5.11 -13.23 1.25
CA LYS A 6 -4.08 -14.00 0.55
C LYS A 6 -2.72 -13.79 1.20
N TRP A 7 -1.94 -14.86 1.32
CA TRP A 7 -0.54 -14.77 1.68
C TRP A 7 0.33 -14.40 0.47
N ILE A 8 1.23 -13.44 0.67
CA ILE A 8 2.30 -13.10 -0.27
C ILE A 8 3.63 -13.39 0.40
N TYR A 9 4.38 -14.32 -0.19
CA TYR A 9 5.73 -14.66 0.25
C TYR A 9 6.76 -13.99 -0.67
N LYS A 10 7.83 -13.45 -0.08
CA LYS A 10 8.95 -12.88 -0.80
C LYS A 10 10.24 -13.17 -0.07
N VAL A 11 11.19 -13.77 -0.77
CA VAL A 11 12.57 -13.91 -0.28
C VAL A 11 13.34 -12.65 -0.67
N LYS A 12 14.01 -12.03 0.30
CA LYS A 12 15.03 -11.01 0.05
C LYS A 12 16.37 -11.70 -0.04
N LEU A 13 17.03 -11.51 -1.17
CA LEU A 13 18.40 -11.94 -1.39
C LEU A 13 19.35 -10.77 -1.15
N ASP A 14 20.60 -11.06 -0.82
CA ASP A 14 21.68 -10.08 -0.82
C ASP A 14 22.32 -9.92 -2.22
N GLU A 15 23.42 -9.18 -2.31
CA GLU A 15 24.13 -8.93 -3.56
C GLU A 15 24.80 -10.18 -4.14
N TYR A 16 25.03 -11.21 -3.33
CA TYR A 16 25.64 -12.48 -3.71
C TYR A 16 24.60 -13.57 -4.03
N GLY A 17 23.32 -13.27 -3.84
CA GLY A 17 22.21 -14.20 -4.07
C GLY A 17 21.86 -15.06 -2.86
N ASP A 18 22.46 -14.80 -1.70
CA ASP A 18 22.17 -15.53 -0.46
C ASP A 18 20.90 -15.00 0.21
N VAL A 19 20.19 -15.89 0.91
CA VAL A 19 18.93 -15.55 1.55
C VAL A 19 19.16 -14.66 2.77
N LEU A 20 18.87 -13.37 2.61
CA LEU A 20 18.95 -12.38 3.68
C LEU A 20 17.71 -12.38 4.57
N LYS A 21 16.50 -12.53 3.98
CA LYS A 21 15.25 -12.55 4.76
C LYS A 21 14.07 -13.17 4.02
N ASN A 22 13.37 -14.08 4.68
CA ASN A 22 12.04 -14.50 4.24
C ASN A 22 10.97 -13.52 4.74
N LYS A 23 10.13 -13.02 3.85
CA LYS A 23 9.01 -12.14 4.17
C LYS A 23 7.69 -12.82 3.84
N ALA A 24 6.75 -12.76 4.75
CA ALA A 24 5.34 -13.08 4.52
C ALA A 24 4.50 -11.82 4.77
N ARG A 25 3.48 -11.61 3.95
CA ARG A 25 2.49 -10.53 4.12
C ARG A 25 1.11 -11.12 3.92
N LEU A 26 0.21 -10.87 4.85
CA LEU A 26 -1.21 -11.16 4.68
C LEU A 26 -1.87 -9.92 4.06
N VAL A 27 -2.53 -10.09 2.93
CA VAL A 27 -3.16 -8.98 2.20
C VAL A 27 -4.62 -9.27 1.89
N ALA A 28 -5.43 -8.22 1.95
CA ALA A 28 -6.78 -8.22 1.39
C ALA A 28 -6.73 -8.34 -0.13
N LYS A 29 -7.58 -9.19 -0.72
CA LYS A 29 -7.80 -9.22 -2.17
C LYS A 29 -8.62 -7.98 -2.58
N GLY A 30 -7.95 -7.00 -3.20
CA GLY A 30 -8.53 -5.69 -3.55
C GLY A 30 -9.50 -5.68 -4.75
N TYR A 31 -9.84 -6.83 -5.33
CA TYR A 31 -10.63 -6.90 -6.57
C TYR A 31 -12.13 -6.67 -6.40
N ARG A 32 -12.59 -6.20 -5.23
CA ARG A 32 -14.02 -5.94 -4.95
C ARG A 32 -14.40 -4.46 -4.99
N GLN A 33 -13.46 -3.58 -5.31
CA GLN A 33 -13.76 -2.17 -5.47
C GLN A 33 -14.52 -1.94 -6.78
N GLU A 34 -15.71 -1.35 -6.69
CA GLU A 34 -16.53 -0.99 -7.84
C GLU A 34 -16.36 0.51 -8.16
N GLU A 35 -16.06 0.81 -9.42
CA GLU A 35 -15.95 2.18 -9.93
C GLU A 35 -17.30 2.90 -9.79
N GLY A 36 -17.29 4.14 -9.30
CA GLY A 36 -18.49 4.94 -9.03
C GLY A 36 -19.21 4.60 -7.72
N ILE A 37 -18.80 3.55 -7.00
CA ILE A 37 -19.32 3.20 -5.66
C ILE A 37 -18.21 3.32 -4.61
N ASN A 38 -17.08 2.64 -4.81
CA ASN A 38 -15.98 2.60 -3.85
C ASN A 38 -14.84 3.55 -4.21
N PHE A 39 -14.73 3.96 -5.48
CA PHE A 39 -13.77 4.98 -5.92
C PHE A 39 -14.29 5.68 -7.18
N GLU A 40 -13.95 6.97 -7.33
CA GLU A 40 -14.21 7.73 -8.55
C GLU A 40 -13.03 7.67 -9.54
N GLU A 41 -11.79 7.60 -9.03
CA GLU A 41 -10.57 7.44 -9.83
C GLU A 41 -9.69 6.32 -9.25
N SER A 42 -9.17 5.45 -10.12
CA SER A 42 -8.31 4.32 -9.72
C SER A 42 -6.81 4.66 -9.68
N PHE A 43 -6.44 5.89 -10.08
CA PHE A 43 -5.05 6.29 -10.16
C PHE A 43 -4.52 6.66 -8.78
N ALA A 44 -3.40 6.05 -8.39
CA ALA A 44 -2.64 6.54 -7.25
C ALA A 44 -2.18 7.99 -7.55
N PRO A 45 -2.28 8.92 -6.58
CA PRO A 45 -1.82 10.31 -6.75
C PRO A 45 -0.29 10.32 -6.79
N VAL A 46 0.28 10.02 -7.95
CA VAL A 46 1.71 10.09 -8.19
C VAL A 46 2.00 11.45 -8.80
N ALA A 47 2.78 12.26 -8.09
CA ALA A 47 3.26 13.52 -8.62
C ALA A 47 4.03 13.28 -9.93
N ARG A 48 3.60 13.93 -11.02
CA ARG A 48 4.28 13.80 -12.32
C ARG A 48 5.68 14.41 -12.22
N ILE A 49 6.68 13.75 -12.79
CA ILE A 49 8.08 14.24 -12.75
C ILE A 49 8.21 15.68 -13.26
N LYS A 50 7.45 16.05 -14.30
CA LYS A 50 7.41 17.43 -14.83
C LYS A 50 6.94 18.44 -13.79
N ALA A 51 5.92 18.09 -12.99
CA ALA A 51 5.41 18.96 -11.93
C ALA A 51 6.45 19.14 -10.81
N ILE A 52 7.14 18.05 -10.43
CA ILE A 52 8.25 18.09 -9.46
C ILE A 52 9.38 18.99 -9.96
N CYS A 53 9.78 18.86 -11.23
CA CYS A 53 10.82 19.71 -11.84
C CYS A 53 10.42 21.20 -11.83
N ILE A 54 9.18 21.52 -12.19
CA ILE A 54 8.67 22.91 -12.16
C ILE A 54 8.69 23.45 -10.72
N PHE A 55 8.25 22.64 -9.75
CA PHE A 55 8.27 23.00 -8.33
C PHE A 55 9.69 23.31 -7.85
N ILE A 56 10.66 22.44 -8.14
CA ILE A 56 12.07 22.65 -7.76
C ILE A 56 12.64 23.89 -8.45
N ALA A 57 12.38 24.09 -9.74
CA ALA A 57 12.85 25.26 -10.48
C ALA A 57 12.31 26.57 -9.90
N ASN A 58 11.03 26.60 -9.51
CA ASN A 58 10.42 27.75 -8.87
C ASN A 58 10.93 27.98 -7.44
N ALA A 59 11.18 26.92 -6.67
CA ALA A 59 11.78 27.04 -5.35
C ALA A 59 13.20 27.62 -5.44
N ALA A 60 14.00 27.14 -6.39
CA ALA A 60 15.34 27.64 -6.66
C ALA A 60 15.34 29.12 -7.10
N SER A 61 14.43 29.52 -8.00
CA SER A 61 14.36 30.91 -8.47
C SER A 61 13.95 31.90 -7.38
N ARG A 62 13.25 31.43 -6.35
CA ARG A 62 12.77 32.23 -5.21
C ARG A 62 13.63 32.05 -3.95
N ASN A 63 14.75 31.34 -4.05
CA ASN A 63 15.63 31.02 -2.92
C ASN A 63 14.89 30.36 -1.73
N MET A 64 13.90 29.51 -2.04
CA MET A 64 13.10 28.79 -1.04
C MET A 64 13.79 27.46 -0.69
N THR A 65 13.78 27.12 0.60
CA THR A 65 14.24 25.80 1.05
C THR A 65 13.15 24.76 0.86
N VAL A 66 13.50 23.62 0.26
CA VAL A 66 12.60 22.48 0.06
C VAL A 66 12.94 21.41 1.09
N TYR A 67 11.92 20.93 1.80
CA TYR A 67 12.03 19.78 2.69
C TYR A 67 11.29 18.59 2.07
N GLN A 68 11.94 17.43 2.07
CA GLN A 68 11.33 16.19 1.63
C GLN A 68 11.12 15.29 2.85
N MET A 69 9.92 14.73 2.98
CA MET A 69 9.60 13.73 3.99
C MET A 69 9.06 12.49 3.28
N ASP A 70 9.79 11.39 3.41
CA ASP A 70 9.32 10.07 3.00
C ASP A 70 8.95 9.28 4.25
N VAL A 71 7.72 8.74 4.28
CA VAL A 71 7.19 8.02 5.43
C VAL A 71 7.32 6.52 5.14
N ASN A 72 8.25 5.87 5.83
CA ASN A 72 8.61 4.46 5.65
C ASN A 72 7.43 3.46 5.74
N THR A 73 6.30 3.88 6.30
CA THR A 73 5.08 3.09 6.45
C THR A 73 3.85 3.98 6.35
N ALA A 74 3.68 4.69 5.24
CA ALA A 74 2.45 5.42 4.94
C ALA A 74 1.30 4.45 4.64
N PHE A 75 0.82 3.73 5.65
CA PHE A 75 -0.50 3.12 5.60
C PHE A 75 -1.52 4.23 5.86
N LEU A 76 -2.54 4.32 5.00
CA LEU A 76 -3.67 5.20 5.22
C LEU A 76 -4.43 4.67 6.43
N ASN A 77 -4.18 5.25 7.61
CA ASN A 77 -4.90 4.92 8.84
C ASN A 77 -6.23 5.71 8.87
N GLY A 78 -7.03 5.52 7.83
CA GLY A 78 -8.34 6.16 7.70
C GLY A 78 -9.37 5.44 8.56
N GLU A 79 -10.24 6.19 9.22
CA GLU A 79 -11.41 5.61 9.88
C GLU A 79 -12.32 4.98 8.82
N LEU A 80 -12.65 3.71 9.03
CA LEU A 80 -13.60 3.01 8.19
C LEU A 80 -15.01 3.26 8.74
N LYS A 81 -15.90 3.82 7.91
CA LYS A 81 -17.30 4.07 8.30
C LYS A 81 -18.13 2.80 8.41
N GLU A 82 -17.66 1.71 7.82
CA GLU A 82 -18.34 0.43 7.75
C GLU A 82 -17.59 -0.63 8.55
N GLU A 83 -18.33 -1.62 9.05
CA GLU A 83 -17.72 -2.79 9.68
C GLU A 83 -17.34 -3.81 8.60
N VAL A 84 -16.05 -4.13 8.52
CA VAL A 84 -15.50 -5.13 7.61
C VAL A 84 -14.92 -6.29 8.39
N TYR A 85 -15.23 -7.48 7.91
CA TYR A 85 -14.70 -8.73 8.42
C TYR A 85 -13.73 -9.30 7.38
N VAL A 86 -12.82 -10.15 7.81
CA VAL A 86 -11.87 -10.84 6.91
C VAL A 86 -12.08 -12.34 7.00
N SER A 87 -11.93 -13.03 5.87
CA SER A 87 -11.92 -14.49 5.87
C SER A 87 -10.74 -15.00 6.69
N GLN A 88 -10.90 -16.12 7.38
CA GLN A 88 -9.76 -16.79 8.03
C GLN A 88 -8.63 -17.05 7.03
N PRO A 89 -7.38 -16.77 7.39
CA PRO A 89 -6.25 -16.99 6.50
C PRO A 89 -6.03 -18.48 6.27
N GLU A 90 -5.57 -18.81 5.06
CA GLU A 90 -5.18 -20.19 4.73
C GLU A 90 -4.11 -20.68 5.71
N GLY A 91 -4.30 -21.89 6.24
CA GLY A 91 -3.46 -22.50 7.28
C GLY A 91 -3.88 -22.18 8.73
N PHE A 92 -4.89 -21.33 8.94
CA PHE A 92 -5.40 -20.95 10.27
C PHE A 92 -6.92 -21.13 10.42
N VAL A 93 -7.56 -21.90 9.53
CA VAL A 93 -9.01 -22.12 9.56
C VAL A 93 -9.37 -23.00 10.75
N ASP A 94 -10.14 -22.46 11.69
CA ASP A 94 -10.73 -23.21 12.80
C ASP A 94 -12.11 -23.78 12.37
N PRO A 95 -12.30 -25.11 12.36
CA PRO A 95 -13.58 -25.73 12.02
C PRO A 95 -14.71 -25.46 13.03
N ASP A 96 -14.35 -25.27 14.30
CA ASP A 96 -15.30 -25.02 15.39
C ASP A 96 -15.68 -23.53 15.48
N HIS A 97 -14.82 -22.66 14.94
CA HIS A 97 -15.00 -21.20 14.88
C HIS A 97 -14.73 -20.66 13.47
N PRO A 98 -15.67 -20.87 12.52
CA PRO A 98 -15.52 -20.50 11.11
C PRO A 98 -15.49 -18.99 10.84
#